data_AF-A0A7J9VCJ5-F1
#
_entry.id   AF-A0A7J9VCJ5-F1
#
_cell.length_a   1.000
_cell.length_b   1.000
_cell.length_c   1.000
_cell.angle_alpha   90.00
_cell.angle_beta   90.00
_cell.angle_gamma   90.00
#
_symmetry.space_group_name_H-M   'P 1'
#
loop_
_entity.id
_entity.type
_entity.pdbx_description
1 polymer ?
#
loop_
_entity_poly.entity_id
_entity_poly.type
_entity_poly.pdbx_seq_one_letter_code
_entity_poly.pdbx_strand_id
1 'polypeptide(L)'
;MNPVLPLAGYVIGLTAARRADELGALFVRKGATVRYGPSIRIVPLADDTELHAATRRLLDAPLDVAVLTTGIGFRGWLEAAEGWGLGEDLLVGLGSARLLARGPKAKGAVRAAGLAESFSPTSESNAEVLDHLLSRGVNGLRIAVQLHGEPLPYFVESLRYAGAEVIEVPVYRWVGPADPGPLDRLIDAVLDGGIDALPFTSAPAVASTLAMAKRTGRHDALVTAMRERVLVAAVGPIAAGPLAAVGVPTVQPERARIGALARVVAEALEQRTPRLRAVGHRMELRGQAVLVDGELREMAPAPMAVLRALAHR
;
A
#
# COMPACT_ATOMS: atom_id res chain seq x y z
N MET A 1 0.51 40.79 -9.59
CA MET A 1 -0.12 39.49 -9.92
C MET A 1 0.35 38.46 -8.91
N ASN A 2 -0.56 37.68 -8.33
CA ASN A 2 -0.15 36.55 -7.49
C ASN A 2 0.60 35.52 -8.37
N PRO A 3 1.72 34.96 -7.91
CA PRO A 3 2.46 33.98 -8.69
C PRO A 3 1.61 32.72 -8.90
N VAL A 4 1.60 32.19 -10.13
CA VAL A 4 0.91 30.93 -10.45
C VAL A 4 1.56 29.80 -9.65
N LEU A 5 0.73 29.04 -8.94
CA LEU A 5 1.23 27.97 -8.08
C LEU A 5 1.91 26.84 -8.88
N PRO A 6 2.87 26.11 -8.29
CA PRO A 6 3.70 25.14 -9.02
C PRO A 6 2.92 24.02 -9.71
N LEU A 7 1.79 23.60 -9.13
CA LEU A 7 0.96 22.52 -9.68
C LEU A 7 -0.35 23.00 -10.29
N ALA A 8 -0.51 24.30 -10.52
CA ALA A 8 -1.67 24.83 -11.21
C ALA A 8 -1.79 24.21 -12.62
N GLY A 9 -2.99 23.69 -12.94
CA GLY A 9 -3.29 22.99 -14.20
C GLY A 9 -3.12 21.47 -14.16
N TYR A 10 -2.45 20.92 -13.14
CA TYR A 10 -2.22 19.48 -13.00
C TYR A 10 -3.34 18.77 -12.26
N VAL A 11 -3.62 17.53 -12.66
CA VAL A 11 -4.57 16.63 -11.98
C VAL A 11 -3.83 15.43 -11.39
N ILE A 12 -4.01 15.21 -10.08
CA ILE A 12 -3.34 14.12 -9.34
C ILE A 12 -4.38 13.11 -8.85
N GLY A 13 -4.18 11.84 -9.21
CA GLY A 13 -4.98 10.71 -8.75
C GLY A 13 -4.48 10.14 -7.44
N LEU A 14 -5.33 9.96 -6.43
CA LEU A 14 -4.94 9.38 -5.14
C LEU A 14 -5.66 8.05 -4.89
N THR A 15 -4.86 7.00 -4.70
CA THR A 15 -5.34 5.64 -4.41
C THR A 15 -5.26 5.26 -2.93
N ALA A 16 -4.71 6.15 -2.10
CA ALA A 16 -4.52 5.95 -0.67
C ALA A 16 -5.87 5.86 0.06
N ALA A 17 -5.96 4.95 1.03
CA ALA A 17 -7.13 4.81 1.90
C ALA A 17 -6.99 5.57 3.22
N ARG A 18 -5.76 5.68 3.74
CA ARG A 18 -5.44 6.44 4.97
C ARG A 18 -4.71 7.72 4.62
N ARG A 19 -5.02 8.80 5.34
CA ARG A 19 -4.39 10.12 5.18
C ARG A 19 -4.45 10.63 3.73
N ALA A 20 -5.45 10.17 2.97
CA ALA A 20 -5.68 10.60 1.59
C ALA A 20 -5.94 12.10 1.55
N ASP A 21 -6.77 12.61 2.46
CA ASP A 21 -7.09 14.04 2.57
C ASP A 21 -5.86 14.88 2.92
N GLU A 22 -4.96 14.37 3.76
CA GLU A 22 -3.72 15.06 4.09
C GLU A 22 -2.79 15.15 2.87
N LEU A 23 -2.63 14.04 2.14
CA LEU A 23 -1.86 14.00 0.90
C LEU A 23 -2.49 14.91 -0.18
N GLY A 24 -3.81 14.85 -0.33
CA GLY A 24 -4.55 15.71 -1.25
C GLY A 24 -4.42 17.18 -0.90
N ALA A 25 -4.52 17.54 0.38
CA ALA A 25 -4.34 18.92 0.84
C ALA A 25 -2.94 19.46 0.54
N LEU A 26 -1.89 18.62 0.59
CA LEU A 26 -0.53 19.03 0.18
C LEU A 26 -0.46 19.41 -1.30
N PHE A 27 -1.18 18.69 -2.17
CA PHE A 27 -1.25 18.98 -3.59
C PHE A 27 -2.13 20.18 -3.92
N VAL A 28 -3.31 20.27 -3.29
CA VAL A 28 -4.23 21.41 -3.44
C VAL A 28 -3.56 22.72 -3.00
N ARG A 29 -2.80 22.72 -1.90
CA ARG A 29 -2.00 23.90 -1.48
C ARG A 29 -0.98 24.36 -2.53
N LYS A 30 -0.58 23.48 -3.43
CA LYS A 30 0.33 23.78 -4.55
C LYS A 30 -0.42 24.05 -5.86
N GLY A 31 -1.75 24.08 -5.86
CA GLY A 31 -2.59 24.44 -7.01
C GLY A 31 -3.11 23.26 -7.85
N ALA A 32 -2.84 22.02 -7.46
CA ALA A 32 -3.33 20.86 -8.23
C ALA A 32 -4.82 20.60 -7.98
N THR A 33 -5.50 20.03 -8.98
CA THR A 33 -6.76 19.33 -8.80
C THR A 33 -6.49 17.89 -8.34
N VAL A 34 -7.26 17.38 -7.38
CA VAL A 34 -7.09 16.02 -6.84
C VAL A 34 -8.32 15.17 -7.15
N ARG A 35 -8.11 13.95 -7.64
CA ARG A 35 -9.17 12.93 -7.84
C ARG A 35 -8.90 11.74 -6.94
N TYR A 36 -9.86 11.43 -6.07
CA TYR A 36 -9.75 10.31 -5.14
C TYR A 36 -10.36 9.04 -5.74
N GLY A 37 -9.62 7.95 -5.66
CA GLY A 37 -10.04 6.61 -6.03
C GLY A 37 -9.39 5.59 -5.09
N PRO A 38 -9.82 5.54 -3.81
CA PRO A 38 -9.20 4.66 -2.82
C PRO A 38 -9.22 3.22 -3.33
N SER A 39 -8.04 2.63 -3.38
CA SER A 39 -7.85 1.31 -4.00
C SER A 39 -7.97 0.16 -3.01
N ILE A 40 -7.97 0.46 -1.72
CA ILE A 40 -8.04 -0.53 -0.66
C ILE A 40 -8.94 -0.03 0.47
N ARG A 41 -9.46 -0.96 1.27
CA ARG A 41 -9.97 -0.66 2.60
C ARG A 41 -9.29 -1.56 3.61
N ILE A 42 -9.15 -1.06 4.83
CA ILE A 42 -8.71 -1.86 5.96
C ILE A 42 -9.90 -2.71 6.39
N VAL A 43 -9.69 -4.01 6.58
CA VAL A 43 -10.70 -4.86 7.22
C VAL A 43 -10.53 -4.68 8.73
N PRO A 44 -11.56 -4.20 9.46
CA PRO A 44 -11.54 -4.24 10.92
C PRO A 44 -11.37 -5.69 11.37
N LEU A 45 -10.50 -5.94 12.37
CA LEU A 45 -10.18 -7.32 12.77
C LEU A 45 -11.41 -8.10 13.23
N ALA A 46 -12.37 -7.44 13.88
CA ALA A 46 -13.64 -8.04 14.32
C ALA A 46 -14.52 -8.54 13.15
N ASP A 47 -14.37 -7.95 11.97
CA ASP A 47 -15.13 -8.31 10.76
C ASP A 47 -14.32 -9.22 9.82
N ASP A 48 -13.10 -9.61 10.21
CA ASP A 48 -12.19 -10.35 9.34
C ASP A 48 -12.48 -11.85 9.39
N THR A 49 -13.21 -12.33 8.38
CA THR A 49 -13.58 -13.74 8.25
C THR A 49 -12.39 -14.68 8.11
N GLU A 50 -11.26 -14.21 7.57
CA GLU A 50 -10.04 -15.03 7.47
C GLU A 50 -9.34 -15.14 8.82
N LEU A 51 -9.29 -14.06 9.60
CA LEU A 51 -8.79 -14.11 10.96
C LEU A 51 -9.66 -15.01 11.83
N HIS A 52 -10.99 -14.91 11.70
CA HIS A 52 -11.91 -15.79 12.41
C HIS A 52 -11.71 -17.26 12.01
N ALA A 53 -11.61 -17.57 10.72
CA ALA A 53 -11.35 -18.93 10.25
C ALA A 53 -10.00 -19.48 10.73
N ALA A 54 -8.94 -18.68 10.70
CA ALA A 54 -7.62 -19.07 11.21
C ALA A 54 -7.65 -19.31 12.73
N THR A 55 -8.40 -18.48 13.46
CA THR A 55 -8.60 -18.65 14.92
C THR A 55 -9.31 -19.96 15.22
N ARG A 56 -10.41 -20.25 14.52
CA ARG A 56 -11.12 -21.53 14.67
C ARG A 56 -10.23 -22.73 14.34
N ARG A 57 -9.50 -22.66 13.23
CA ARG A 57 -8.55 -23.72 12.85
C ARG A 57 -7.46 -23.94 13.89
N LEU A 58 -6.98 -22.88 14.53
CA LEU A 58 -6.03 -22.96 15.63
C LEU A 58 -6.63 -23.69 16.83
N LEU A 59 -7.93 -23.49 17.10
CA LEU A 59 -8.65 -24.12 18.21
C LEU A 59 -9.10 -25.57 17.93
N ASP A 60 -9.10 -26.01 16.67
CA ASP A 60 -9.52 -27.36 16.30
C ASP A 60 -8.57 -28.48 16.81
N ALA A 61 -7.33 -28.14 17.18
CA ALA A 61 -6.35 -29.07 17.72
C ALA A 61 -5.30 -28.34 18.58
N PRO A 62 -4.57 -29.04 19.48
CA PRO A 62 -3.49 -28.43 20.25
C PRO A 62 -2.43 -27.76 19.36
N LEU A 63 -1.93 -26.61 19.82
CA LEU A 63 -0.93 -25.82 19.13
C LEU A 63 0.45 -26.02 19.79
N ASP A 64 1.48 -26.37 19.01
CA ASP A 64 2.83 -26.55 19.55
C ASP A 64 3.56 -25.23 19.71
N VAL A 65 3.41 -24.33 18.74
CA VAL A 65 4.17 -23.07 18.67
C VAL A 65 3.28 -21.94 18.14
N ALA A 66 3.40 -20.74 18.72
CA ALA A 66 2.84 -19.53 18.13
C ALA A 66 3.91 -18.44 17.97
N VAL A 67 4.02 -17.90 16.76
CA VAL A 67 4.92 -16.79 16.42
C VAL A 67 4.12 -15.49 16.35
N LEU A 68 4.44 -14.54 17.21
CA LEU A 68 3.76 -13.25 17.35
C LEU A 68 4.68 -12.13 16.87
N THR A 69 4.32 -11.50 15.75
CA THR A 69 5.19 -10.55 15.06
C THR A 69 4.98 -9.11 15.51
N THR A 70 3.77 -8.74 15.93
CA THR A 70 3.46 -7.37 16.37
C THR A 70 2.53 -7.33 17.58
N GLY A 71 2.79 -6.41 18.51
CA GLY A 71 1.94 -6.27 19.69
C GLY A 71 0.55 -5.72 19.40
N ILE A 72 0.42 -4.86 18.39
CA ILE A 72 -0.87 -4.28 18.02
C ILE A 72 -1.73 -5.29 17.25
N GLY A 73 -1.13 -6.11 16.39
CA GLY A 73 -1.82 -7.22 15.73
C GLY A 73 -2.27 -8.27 16.74
N PHE A 74 -1.44 -8.58 17.74
CA PHE A 74 -1.81 -9.54 18.80
C PHE A 74 -2.97 -9.07 19.66
N ARG A 75 -2.92 -7.82 20.16
CA ARG A 75 -4.04 -7.27 20.95
C ARG A 75 -5.33 -7.24 20.15
N GLY A 76 -5.27 -6.75 18.91
CA GLY A 76 -6.45 -6.71 18.06
C GLY A 76 -7.00 -8.09 17.72
N TRP A 77 -6.16 -9.13 17.64
CA TRP A 77 -6.61 -10.51 17.48
C TRP A 77 -7.33 -11.02 18.73
N LEU A 78 -6.79 -10.79 19.93
CA LEU A 78 -7.47 -11.15 21.18
C LEU A 78 -8.81 -10.43 21.33
N GLU A 79 -8.86 -9.12 21.04
CA GLU A 79 -10.09 -8.33 21.06
C GLU A 79 -11.14 -8.85 20.06
N ALA A 80 -10.71 -9.23 18.84
CA ALA A 80 -11.60 -9.81 17.85
C ALA A 80 -12.13 -11.18 18.29
N ALA A 81 -11.27 -12.04 18.84
CA ALA A 81 -11.65 -13.35 19.36
C ALA A 81 -12.63 -13.24 20.52
N GLU A 82 -12.44 -12.28 21.43
CA GLU A 82 -13.40 -11.96 22.49
C GLU A 82 -14.77 -11.59 21.90
N GLY A 83 -14.80 -10.73 20.88
CA GLY A 83 -16.02 -10.36 20.17
C GLY A 83 -16.73 -11.53 19.49
N TRP A 84 -16.01 -12.60 19.14
CA TRP A 84 -16.56 -13.84 18.58
C TRP A 84 -16.93 -14.89 19.65
N GLY A 85 -16.69 -14.62 20.93
CA GLY A 85 -16.86 -15.58 22.02
C GLY A 85 -15.79 -16.67 22.06
N LEU A 86 -14.64 -16.45 21.43
CA LEU A 86 -13.49 -17.37 21.37
C LEU A 86 -12.29 -16.89 22.20
N GLY A 87 -12.43 -15.80 22.96
CA GLY A 87 -11.32 -15.14 23.65
C GLY A 87 -10.64 -16.03 24.70
N GLU A 88 -11.43 -16.67 25.57
CA GLU A 88 -10.92 -17.57 26.60
C GLU A 88 -10.23 -18.80 26.00
N ASP A 89 -10.90 -19.47 25.04
CA ASP A 89 -10.35 -20.64 24.34
C ASP A 89 -9.03 -20.29 23.62
N LEU A 90 -8.95 -19.12 23.01
CA LEU A 90 -7.73 -18.64 22.35
C LEU A 90 -6.60 -18.40 23.36
N LEU A 91 -6.88 -17.78 24.51
CA LEU A 91 -5.88 -17.57 25.55
C LEU A 91 -5.37 -18.90 26.12
N VAL A 92 -6.27 -19.87 26.37
CA VAL A 92 -5.91 -21.21 26.83
C VAL A 92 -5.04 -21.93 25.79
N GLY A 93 -5.46 -21.93 24.53
CA GLY A 93 -4.72 -22.53 23.42
C GLY A 93 -3.31 -21.94 23.28
N LEU A 94 -3.19 -20.62 23.28
CA LEU A 94 -1.90 -19.93 23.23
C LEU A 94 -1.04 -20.16 24.48
N GLY A 95 -1.66 -20.23 25.66
CA GLY A 95 -0.96 -20.49 26.93
C GLY A 95 -0.38 -21.90 27.03
N SER A 96 -0.95 -22.86 26.29
CA SER A 96 -0.41 -24.22 26.17
C SER A 96 0.73 -24.35 25.16
N ALA A 97 0.87 -23.38 24.24
CA ALA A 97 1.84 -23.40 23.15
C ALA A 97 3.16 -22.73 23.53
N ARG A 98 4.24 -23.07 22.84
CA ARG A 98 5.50 -22.34 22.94
C ARG A 98 5.42 -21.03 22.16
N LEU A 99 5.34 -19.91 22.89
CA LEU A 99 5.22 -18.58 22.30
C LEU A 99 6.58 -17.98 21.93
N LEU A 100 6.70 -17.47 20.70
CA LEU A 100 7.85 -16.71 20.22
C LEU A 100 7.38 -15.29 19.87
N ALA A 101 8.01 -14.28 20.45
CA ALA A 101 7.68 -12.89 20.16
C ALA A 101 8.79 -12.27 19.32
N ARG A 102 8.48 -11.72 18.14
CA ARG A 102 9.50 -11.17 17.23
C ARG A 102 10.25 -9.98 17.82
N GLY A 103 9.67 -9.22 18.74
CA GLY A 103 10.36 -8.07 19.33
C GLY A 103 9.61 -7.45 20.52
N PRO A 104 10.13 -6.34 21.09
CA PRO A 104 9.66 -5.78 22.37
C PRO A 104 8.16 -5.47 22.39
N LYS A 105 7.59 -5.02 21.27
CA LYS A 105 6.15 -4.71 21.17
C LYS A 105 5.29 -5.98 21.23
N ALA A 106 5.68 -7.03 20.52
CA ALA A 106 4.97 -8.31 20.56
C ALA A 106 5.09 -8.93 21.96
N LYS A 107 6.30 -8.95 22.51
CA LYS A 107 6.60 -9.41 23.87
C LYS A 107 5.80 -8.68 24.93
N GLY A 108 5.72 -7.36 24.85
CA GLY A 108 4.90 -6.55 25.75
C GLY A 108 3.41 -6.91 25.69
N ALA A 109 2.89 -7.15 24.49
CA ALA A 109 1.49 -7.56 24.31
C ALA A 109 1.20 -8.97 24.82
N VAL A 110 2.12 -9.93 24.62
CA VAL A 110 2.05 -11.29 25.19
C VAL A 110 1.93 -11.23 26.70
N ARG A 111 2.82 -10.48 27.35
CA ARG A 111 2.84 -10.34 28.81
C ARG A 111 1.61 -9.63 29.35
N ALA A 112 1.11 -8.62 28.64
CA ALA A 112 -0.11 -7.92 29.02
C ALA A 112 -1.36 -8.82 28.96
N ALA A 113 -1.33 -9.87 28.13
CA ALA A 113 -2.38 -10.89 28.05
C ALA A 113 -2.22 -12.01 29.10
N GLY A 114 -1.28 -11.88 30.05
CA GLY A 114 -1.01 -12.91 31.07
C GLY A 114 -0.22 -14.11 30.56
N LEU A 115 0.32 -14.05 29.34
CA LEU A 115 1.11 -15.11 28.71
C LEU A 115 2.62 -14.84 28.84
N ALA A 116 3.43 -15.87 28.60
CA ALA A 116 4.89 -15.76 28.62
C ALA A 116 5.52 -16.23 27.31
N GLU A 117 6.39 -15.41 26.74
CA GLU A 117 7.20 -15.80 25.59
C GLU A 117 8.39 -16.66 26.00
N SER A 118 8.65 -17.74 25.25
CA SER A 118 9.81 -18.62 25.43
C SER A 118 11.07 -18.12 24.72
N PHE A 119 10.91 -17.26 23.71
CA PHE A 119 12.00 -16.67 22.94
C PHE A 119 11.59 -15.35 22.30
N SER A 120 12.54 -14.43 22.21
CA SER A 120 12.45 -13.19 21.45
C SER A 120 13.83 -12.86 20.90
N PRO A 121 13.98 -12.64 19.59
CA PRO A 121 15.28 -12.36 18.98
C PRO A 121 15.81 -10.99 19.41
N THR A 122 17.13 -10.85 19.53
CA THR A 122 17.74 -9.54 19.83
C THR A 122 17.71 -8.62 18.60
N SER A 123 17.75 -9.18 17.38
CA SER A 123 17.67 -8.41 16.13
C SER A 123 16.27 -7.88 15.79
N GLU A 124 15.25 -8.32 16.52
CA GLU A 124 13.84 -8.09 16.21
C GLU A 124 13.39 -8.57 14.82
N SER A 125 14.15 -9.50 14.20
CA SER A 125 13.92 -9.95 12.82
C SER A 125 13.13 -11.25 12.74
N ASN A 126 12.34 -11.40 11.67
CA ASN A 126 11.69 -12.68 11.36
C ASN A 126 12.72 -13.76 10.97
N ALA A 127 13.88 -13.37 10.42
CA ALA A 127 14.93 -14.31 10.03
C ALA A 127 15.49 -15.06 11.26
N GLU A 128 15.83 -14.34 12.33
CA GLU A 128 16.35 -14.97 13.56
C GLU A 128 15.29 -15.87 14.24
N VAL A 129 14.01 -15.51 14.17
CA VAL A 129 12.91 -16.37 14.64
C VAL A 129 12.83 -17.66 13.80
N LEU A 130 12.97 -17.56 12.47
CA LEU A 130 12.94 -18.71 11.58
C LEU A 130 14.11 -19.66 11.87
N ASP A 131 15.33 -19.13 11.94
CA ASP A 131 16.54 -19.91 12.23
C ASP A 131 16.43 -20.61 13.59
N HIS A 132 15.89 -19.91 14.59
CA HIS A 132 15.63 -20.48 15.90
C HIS A 132 14.64 -21.65 15.87
N LEU A 133 13.59 -21.58 15.04
CA LEU A 133 12.64 -22.68 14.87
C LEU A 133 13.28 -23.86 14.14
N LEU A 134 13.91 -23.60 12.98
CA LEU A 134 14.50 -24.64 12.15
C LEU A 134 15.63 -25.39 12.87
N SER A 135 16.48 -24.69 13.62
CA SER A 135 17.57 -25.31 14.41
C SER A 135 17.08 -26.25 15.51
N ARG A 136 15.83 -26.12 15.95
CA ARG A 136 15.20 -26.97 16.98
C ARG A 136 14.36 -28.10 16.41
N GLY A 137 14.19 -28.15 15.08
CA GLY A 137 13.33 -29.09 14.39
C GLY A 137 11.85 -28.71 14.49
N VAL A 138 11.17 -28.71 13.35
CA VAL A 138 9.74 -28.36 13.24
C VAL A 138 8.88 -29.44 12.59
N ASN A 139 9.47 -30.58 12.24
CA ASN A 139 8.76 -31.66 11.58
C ASN A 139 7.62 -32.19 12.46
N GLY A 140 6.40 -32.18 11.91
CA GLY A 140 5.17 -32.59 12.60
C GLY A 140 4.59 -31.56 13.57
N LEU A 141 5.22 -30.40 13.77
CA LEU A 141 4.69 -29.36 14.66
C LEU A 141 3.57 -28.56 13.99
N ARG A 142 2.53 -28.23 14.76
CA ARG A 142 1.53 -27.21 14.43
C ARG A 142 1.99 -25.84 14.90
N ILE A 143 2.23 -24.94 13.94
CA ILE A 143 2.78 -23.61 14.17
C ILE A 143 1.81 -22.54 13.68
N ALA A 144 1.34 -21.68 14.58
CA ALA A 144 0.59 -20.49 14.23
C ALA A 144 1.56 -19.33 13.98
N VAL A 145 1.41 -18.61 12.86
CA VAL A 145 2.25 -17.47 12.52
C VAL A 145 1.35 -16.24 12.35
N GLN A 146 1.41 -15.33 13.31
CA GLN A 146 0.78 -14.02 13.18
C GLN A 146 1.52 -13.19 12.12
N LEU A 147 0.81 -12.85 11.04
CA LEU A 147 1.31 -11.95 10.00
C LEU A 147 1.28 -10.50 10.47
N HIS A 148 1.84 -9.57 9.68
CA HIS A 148 1.85 -8.15 10.04
C HIS A 148 1.38 -7.25 8.88
N GLY A 149 0.34 -7.70 8.19
CA GLY A 149 -0.25 -7.01 7.03
C GLY A 149 0.48 -7.21 5.70
N GLU A 150 1.58 -7.98 5.68
CA GLU A 150 2.26 -8.47 4.48
C GLU A 150 2.40 -9.99 4.57
N PRO A 151 2.28 -10.73 3.45
CA PRO A 151 2.59 -12.16 3.41
C PRO A 151 4.06 -12.41 3.79
N LEU A 152 4.33 -13.53 4.47
CA LEU A 152 5.69 -13.97 4.81
C LEU A 152 6.02 -15.29 4.10
N PRO A 153 6.01 -15.32 2.75
CA PRO A 153 6.08 -16.58 2.00
C PRO A 153 7.37 -17.34 2.30
N TYR A 154 8.53 -16.66 2.32
CA TYR A 154 9.79 -17.34 2.65
C TYR A 154 9.77 -17.98 4.05
N PHE A 155 9.23 -17.28 5.05
CA PHE A 155 9.15 -17.79 6.42
C PHE A 155 8.22 -19.01 6.51
N VAL A 156 7.02 -18.87 5.96
CA VAL A 156 5.96 -19.88 6.02
C VAL A 156 6.36 -21.12 5.20
N GLU A 157 6.83 -20.93 3.97
CA GLU A 157 7.24 -22.03 3.10
C GLU A 157 8.47 -22.76 3.63
N SER A 158 9.43 -22.08 4.28
CA SER A 158 10.57 -22.74 4.92
C SER A 158 10.13 -23.66 6.07
N LEU A 159 9.15 -23.24 6.87
CA LEU A 159 8.59 -24.08 7.94
C LEU A 159 7.82 -25.29 7.37
N ARG A 160 6.98 -25.06 6.34
CA ARG A 160 6.26 -26.13 5.65
C ARG A 160 7.22 -27.14 5.02
N TYR A 161 8.27 -26.67 4.36
CA TYR A 161 9.30 -27.51 3.76
C TYR A 161 10.04 -28.35 4.80
N ALA A 162 10.23 -27.83 6.00
CA ALA A 162 10.80 -28.56 7.13
C ALA A 162 9.81 -29.50 7.87
N GLY A 163 8.59 -29.67 7.32
CA GLY A 163 7.59 -30.63 7.80
C GLY A 163 6.59 -30.08 8.82
N ALA A 164 6.55 -28.77 9.06
CA ALA A 164 5.56 -28.17 9.96
C ALA A 164 4.19 -27.98 9.28
N GLU A 165 3.11 -28.13 10.06
CA GLU A 165 1.81 -27.57 9.68
C GLU A 165 1.76 -26.10 10.10
N VAL A 166 1.63 -25.20 9.13
CA VAL A 166 1.62 -23.76 9.40
C VAL A 166 0.23 -23.16 9.21
N ILE A 167 -0.29 -22.57 10.29
CA ILE A 167 -1.52 -21.77 10.31
C ILE A 167 -1.13 -20.30 10.24
N GLU A 168 -1.42 -19.64 9.12
CA GLU A 168 -1.22 -18.20 8.99
C GLU A 168 -2.39 -17.46 9.67
N VAL A 169 -2.06 -16.54 10.58
CA VAL A 169 -3.02 -15.72 11.30
C VAL A 169 -2.93 -14.29 10.76
N PRO A 170 -3.79 -13.91 9.79
CA PRO A 170 -3.68 -12.62 9.13
C PRO A 170 -4.25 -11.51 10.01
N VAL A 171 -3.37 -10.73 10.64
CA VAL A 171 -3.74 -9.46 11.27
C VAL A 171 -3.30 -8.33 10.35
N TYR A 172 -4.15 -7.32 10.16
CA TYR A 172 -4.02 -6.22 9.18
C TYR A 172 -4.27 -6.61 7.71
N ARG A 173 -5.43 -7.20 7.42
CA ARG A 173 -5.85 -7.41 6.04
C ARG A 173 -6.34 -6.12 5.37
N TRP A 174 -6.02 -6.06 4.08
CA TRP A 174 -6.53 -5.08 3.15
C TRP A 174 -7.30 -5.83 2.07
N VAL A 175 -8.46 -5.30 1.71
CA VAL A 175 -9.24 -5.82 0.58
C VAL A 175 -9.52 -4.69 -0.39
N GLY A 176 -10.02 -5.02 -1.58
CA GLY A 176 -10.52 -4.02 -2.52
C GLY A 176 -11.55 -3.09 -1.86
N PRO A 177 -11.74 -1.87 -2.39
CA PRO A 177 -12.65 -0.91 -1.78
C PRO A 177 -14.07 -1.47 -1.78
N ALA A 178 -14.86 -1.09 -0.77
CA ALA A 178 -16.26 -1.52 -0.68
C ALA A 178 -17.08 -1.01 -1.88
N ASP A 179 -16.84 0.25 -2.26
CA ASP A 179 -17.31 0.83 -3.52
C ASP A 179 -16.13 0.90 -4.52
N PRO A 180 -16.13 0.07 -5.59
CA PRO A 180 -15.12 0.13 -6.63
C PRO A 180 -15.24 1.34 -7.56
N GLY A 181 -16.39 2.03 -7.60
CA GLY A 181 -16.70 3.08 -8.59
C GLY A 181 -15.69 4.23 -8.64
N PRO A 182 -15.23 4.80 -7.50
CA PRO A 182 -14.22 5.85 -7.49
C PRO A 182 -12.87 5.41 -8.08
N LEU A 183 -12.41 4.19 -7.77
CA LEU A 183 -11.19 3.62 -8.35
C LEU A 183 -11.36 3.40 -9.85
N ASP A 184 -12.53 2.89 -10.25
CA ASP A 184 -12.85 2.60 -11.65
C ASP A 184 -12.81 3.87 -12.52
N ARG A 185 -13.49 4.93 -12.06
CA ARG A 185 -13.45 6.26 -12.72
C ARG A 185 -12.06 6.89 -12.71
N LEU A 186 -11.25 6.61 -11.68
CA LEU A 186 -9.87 7.08 -11.65
C LEU A 186 -9.02 6.38 -12.71
N ILE A 187 -9.23 5.07 -12.92
CA ILE A 187 -8.58 4.31 -14.00
C ILE A 187 -9.00 4.87 -15.36
N ASP A 188 -10.29 5.11 -15.59
CA ASP A 188 -10.76 5.74 -16.84
C ASP A 188 -10.11 7.10 -17.06
N ALA A 189 -10.05 7.95 -16.02
CA ALA A 189 -9.37 9.22 -16.09
C ALA A 189 -7.86 9.10 -16.41
N VAL A 190 -7.19 8.04 -15.94
CA VAL A 190 -5.82 7.75 -16.34
C VAL A 190 -5.75 7.42 -17.83
N LEU A 191 -6.63 6.55 -18.32
CA LEU A 191 -6.66 6.12 -19.73
C LEU A 191 -6.99 7.29 -20.67
N ASP A 192 -7.90 8.17 -20.27
CA ASP A 192 -8.37 9.31 -21.07
C ASP A 192 -7.41 10.51 -21.08
N GLY A 193 -6.30 10.46 -20.33
CA GLY A 193 -5.40 11.62 -20.25
C GLY A 193 -5.77 12.67 -19.21
N GLY A 194 -6.77 12.38 -18.36
CA GLY A 194 -7.25 13.26 -17.30
C GLY A 194 -6.45 13.23 -15.99
N ILE A 195 -5.40 12.39 -15.88
CA ILE A 195 -4.51 12.30 -14.72
C ILE A 195 -3.06 12.50 -15.17
N ASP A 196 -2.36 13.42 -14.51
CA ASP A 196 -0.94 13.72 -14.77
C ASP A 196 0.00 12.96 -13.83
N ALA A 197 -0.43 12.70 -12.59
CA ALA A 197 0.36 11.92 -11.63
C ALA A 197 -0.49 10.98 -10.78
N LEU A 198 0.09 9.84 -10.42
CA LEU A 198 -0.53 8.79 -9.61
C LEU A 198 0.45 8.34 -8.49
N PRO A 199 0.49 9.04 -7.36
CA PRO A 199 1.28 8.63 -6.20
C PRO A 199 0.65 7.47 -5.42
N PHE A 200 1.46 6.48 -5.07
CA PHE A 200 1.11 5.33 -4.24
C PHE A 200 1.81 5.37 -2.90
N THR A 201 1.06 5.10 -1.84
CA THR A 201 1.55 5.09 -0.45
C THR A 201 1.82 3.68 0.09
N SER A 202 1.47 2.63 -0.65
CA SER A 202 1.64 1.24 -0.20
C SER A 202 1.58 0.25 -1.37
N ALA A 203 2.22 -0.92 -1.22
CA ALA A 203 2.17 -1.99 -2.22
C ALA A 203 0.75 -2.56 -2.42
N PRO A 204 -0.09 -2.75 -1.37
CA PRO A 204 -1.47 -3.20 -1.55
C PRO A 204 -2.32 -2.25 -2.40
N ALA A 205 -2.09 -0.93 -2.29
CA ALA A 205 -2.79 0.04 -3.13
C ALA A 205 -2.46 -0.12 -4.61
N VAL A 206 -1.19 -0.37 -4.94
CA VAL A 206 -0.77 -0.70 -6.31
C VAL A 206 -1.42 -2.01 -6.76
N ALA A 207 -1.27 -3.08 -5.96
CA ALA A 207 -1.76 -4.40 -6.32
C ALA A 207 -3.27 -4.40 -6.57
N SER A 208 -4.04 -3.71 -5.74
CA SER A 208 -5.49 -3.59 -5.91
C SER A 208 -5.88 -2.76 -7.14
N THR A 209 -5.13 -1.69 -7.44
CA THR A 209 -5.34 -0.89 -8.67
C THR A 209 -5.09 -1.74 -9.93
N LEU A 210 -3.98 -2.49 -9.96
CA LEU A 210 -3.66 -3.40 -11.07
C LEU A 210 -4.68 -4.56 -11.18
N ALA A 211 -5.11 -5.12 -10.04
CA ALA A 211 -6.11 -6.17 -10.01
C ALA A 211 -7.47 -5.68 -10.52
N MET A 212 -7.87 -4.44 -10.19
CA MET A 212 -9.07 -3.83 -10.76
C MET A 212 -8.96 -3.74 -12.28
N ALA A 213 -7.88 -3.15 -12.79
CA ALA A 213 -7.66 -3.01 -14.24
C ALA A 213 -7.63 -4.38 -14.94
N LYS A 214 -7.07 -5.42 -14.31
CA LYS A 214 -7.09 -6.79 -14.84
C LYS A 214 -8.50 -7.35 -14.92
N ARG A 215 -9.30 -7.23 -13.85
CA ARG A 215 -10.69 -7.71 -13.83
C ARG A 215 -11.55 -7.04 -14.90
N THR A 216 -11.22 -5.81 -15.27
CA THR A 216 -12.00 -5.02 -16.22
C THR A 216 -11.36 -4.94 -17.62
N GLY A 217 -10.37 -5.78 -17.92
CA GLY A 217 -9.73 -5.86 -19.24
C GLY A 217 -8.87 -4.65 -19.63
N ARG A 218 -8.57 -3.76 -18.69
CA ARG A 218 -7.82 -2.50 -18.91
C ARG A 218 -6.36 -2.54 -18.44
N HIS A 219 -5.88 -3.70 -17.99
CA HIS A 219 -4.55 -3.85 -17.38
C HIS A 219 -3.43 -3.31 -18.28
N ASP A 220 -3.34 -3.78 -19.52
CA ASP A 220 -2.22 -3.43 -20.39
C ASP A 220 -2.27 -1.97 -20.83
N ALA A 221 -3.47 -1.44 -21.06
CA ALA A 221 -3.69 -0.02 -21.33
C ALA A 221 -3.26 0.86 -20.15
N LEU A 222 -3.61 0.45 -18.92
CA LEU A 222 -3.23 1.18 -17.71
C LEU A 222 -1.71 1.14 -17.49
N VAL A 223 -1.07 -0.02 -17.65
CA VAL A 223 0.39 -0.16 -17.53
C VAL A 223 1.10 0.71 -18.57
N THR A 224 0.62 0.72 -19.81
CA THR A 224 1.16 1.57 -20.89
C THR A 224 1.03 3.05 -20.54
N ALA A 225 -0.17 3.49 -20.12
CA ALA A 225 -0.39 4.88 -19.70
C ALA A 225 0.53 5.31 -18.54
N MET A 226 0.77 4.42 -17.57
CA MET A 226 1.67 4.63 -16.45
C MET A 226 3.15 4.66 -16.82
N ARG A 227 3.56 3.96 -17.90
CA ARG A 227 4.93 3.97 -18.40
C ARG A 227 5.25 5.24 -19.18
N GLU A 228 4.31 5.71 -19.99
CA GLU A 228 4.59 6.70 -21.02
C GLU A 228 4.10 8.10 -20.63
N ARG A 229 2.87 8.19 -20.11
CA ARG A 229 2.16 9.47 -19.98
C ARG A 229 2.08 9.95 -18.53
N VAL A 230 1.63 9.10 -17.62
CA VAL A 230 1.38 9.47 -16.22
C VAL A 230 2.66 9.42 -15.39
N LEU A 231 2.89 10.42 -14.55
CA LEU A 231 3.96 10.36 -13.55
C LEU A 231 3.54 9.44 -12.41
N VAL A 232 4.14 8.26 -12.34
CA VAL A 232 3.91 7.35 -11.21
C VAL A 232 4.94 7.60 -10.12
N ALA A 233 4.48 7.73 -8.89
CA ALA A 233 5.33 7.89 -7.72
C ALA A 233 5.00 6.85 -6.66
N ALA A 234 6.01 6.42 -5.90
CA ALA A 234 5.82 5.55 -4.76
C ALA A 234 6.50 6.15 -3.53
N VAL A 235 5.89 5.99 -2.35
CA VAL A 235 6.45 6.53 -1.10
C VAL A 235 7.80 5.88 -0.74
N GLY A 236 8.09 4.69 -1.27
CA GLY A 236 9.35 3.97 -1.06
C GLY A 236 9.39 2.64 -1.81
N PRO A 237 10.50 1.88 -1.69
CA PRO A 237 10.81 0.75 -2.55
C PRO A 237 9.81 -0.41 -2.41
N ILE A 238 9.29 -0.65 -1.20
CA ILE A 238 8.26 -1.68 -0.99
C ILE A 238 6.99 -1.35 -1.76
N ALA A 239 6.52 -0.09 -1.69
CA ALA A 239 5.34 0.35 -2.44
C ALA A 239 5.57 0.31 -3.96
N ALA A 240 6.81 0.53 -4.42
CA ALA A 240 7.17 0.46 -5.83
C ALA A 240 7.29 -0.97 -6.38
N GLY A 241 7.49 -1.98 -5.52
CA GLY A 241 7.72 -3.37 -5.92
C GLY A 241 6.73 -3.90 -6.97
N PRO A 242 5.40 -3.80 -6.75
CA PRO A 242 4.43 -4.28 -7.74
C PRO A 242 4.41 -3.47 -9.04
N LEU A 243 4.78 -2.18 -9.02
CA LEU A 243 4.93 -1.35 -10.23
C LEU A 243 6.16 -1.79 -11.04
N ALA A 244 7.29 -2.03 -10.35
CA ALA A 244 8.50 -2.52 -10.97
C ALA A 244 8.30 -3.91 -11.62
N ALA A 245 7.53 -4.79 -10.98
CA ALA A 245 7.19 -6.12 -11.51
C ALA A 245 6.44 -6.06 -12.86
N VAL A 246 5.68 -4.98 -13.09
CA VAL A 246 5.01 -4.71 -14.38
C VAL A 246 5.75 -3.65 -15.20
N GLY A 247 7.03 -3.40 -14.92
CA GLY A 247 7.91 -2.49 -15.66
C GLY A 247 7.46 -1.03 -15.69
N VAL A 248 6.74 -0.56 -14.67
CA VAL A 248 6.35 0.85 -14.53
C VAL A 248 7.43 1.59 -13.72
N PRO A 249 8.11 2.60 -14.29
CA PRO A 249 9.09 3.39 -13.55
C PRO A 249 8.42 4.27 -12.50
N THR A 250 9.09 4.51 -11.38
CA THR A 250 8.56 5.31 -10.28
C THR A 250 9.54 6.38 -9.82
N VAL A 251 9.07 7.59 -9.55
CA VAL A 251 9.81 8.54 -8.71
C VAL A 251 9.54 8.26 -7.23
N GLN A 252 10.58 8.37 -6.40
CA GLN A 252 10.49 8.07 -4.97
C GLN A 252 11.20 9.16 -4.16
N PRO A 253 10.65 9.55 -3.00
CA PRO A 253 11.35 10.47 -2.11
C PRO A 253 12.48 9.76 -1.34
N GLU A 254 13.51 10.50 -0.95
CA GLU A 254 14.59 9.98 -0.08
C GLU A 254 14.06 9.42 1.25
N ARG A 255 12.99 10.03 1.78
CA ARG A 255 12.32 9.61 3.02
C ARG A 255 10.90 9.20 2.72
N ALA A 256 10.52 8.01 3.17
CA ALA A 256 9.17 7.47 3.01
C ALA A 256 8.12 8.19 3.89
N ARG A 257 7.79 9.43 3.52
CA ARG A 257 6.81 10.29 4.20
C ARG A 257 5.90 10.99 3.20
N ILE A 258 4.64 11.20 3.56
CA ILE A 258 3.61 11.84 2.73
C ILE A 258 4.06 13.23 2.22
N GLY A 259 4.62 14.08 3.09
CA GLY A 259 5.13 15.39 2.69
C GLY A 259 6.29 15.32 1.70
N ALA A 260 7.19 14.35 1.87
CA ALA A 260 8.30 14.13 0.94
C ALA A 260 7.83 13.57 -0.40
N LEU A 261 6.84 12.67 -0.40
CA LEU A 261 6.17 12.17 -1.59
C LEU A 261 5.48 13.29 -2.37
N ALA A 262 4.73 14.16 -1.70
CA ALA A 262 4.08 15.30 -2.35
C ALA A 262 5.09 16.26 -2.98
N ARG A 263 6.24 16.47 -2.31
CA ARG A 263 7.34 17.30 -2.83
C ARG A 263 7.96 16.71 -4.08
N VAL A 264 8.36 15.43 -4.07
CA VAL A 264 9.01 14.81 -5.23
C VAL A 264 8.08 14.72 -6.45
N VAL A 265 6.78 14.48 -6.22
CA VAL A 265 5.78 14.53 -7.31
C VAL A 265 5.71 15.93 -7.91
N ALA A 266 5.72 16.97 -7.08
CA ALA A 266 5.65 18.35 -7.56
C ALA A 266 6.88 18.72 -8.40
N GLU A 267 8.07 18.40 -7.89
CA GLU A 267 9.35 18.64 -8.56
C GLU A 267 9.43 17.87 -9.89
N ALA A 268 9.01 16.60 -9.91
CA ALA A 268 9.03 15.78 -11.11
C ALA A 268 8.02 16.22 -12.18
N LEU A 269 6.82 16.70 -11.80
CA LEU A 269 5.87 17.29 -12.75
C LEU A 269 6.43 18.57 -13.37
N GLU A 270 7.04 19.43 -12.55
CA GLU A 270 7.67 20.65 -13.04
C GLU A 270 8.80 20.36 -14.04
N GLN A 271 9.65 19.37 -13.75
CA GLN A 271 10.73 18.94 -14.65
C GLN A 271 10.22 18.33 -15.96
N ARG A 272 9.09 17.62 -15.93
CA ARG A 272 8.47 17.02 -17.13
C ARG A 272 7.63 18.01 -17.95
N THR A 273 7.41 19.22 -17.44
CA THR A 273 6.56 20.23 -18.09
C THR A 273 7.18 20.67 -19.42
N PRO A 274 6.56 20.40 -20.59
CA PRO A 274 7.07 20.91 -21.85
C PRO A 274 7.00 22.43 -21.88
N ARG A 275 8.11 23.07 -22.29
CA ARG A 275 8.24 24.52 -22.42
C ARG A 275 8.53 24.87 -23.87
N LEU A 276 7.74 25.75 -24.44
CA LEU A 276 7.83 26.15 -25.85
C LEU A 276 7.71 27.66 -26.02
N ARG A 277 8.17 28.14 -27.17
CA ARG A 277 7.99 29.53 -27.60
C ARG A 277 7.22 29.55 -28.92
N ALA A 278 6.13 30.28 -28.96
CA ALA A 278 5.31 30.43 -30.16
C ALA A 278 4.89 31.89 -30.33
N VAL A 279 5.16 32.45 -31.53
CA VAL A 279 4.75 33.82 -31.90
C VAL A 279 5.16 34.87 -30.83
N GLY A 280 6.36 34.74 -30.26
CA GLY A 280 6.88 35.65 -29.22
C GLY A 280 6.47 35.33 -27.79
N HIS A 281 5.49 34.45 -27.58
CA HIS A 281 4.99 34.07 -26.26
C HIS A 281 5.75 32.86 -25.69
N ARG A 282 5.96 32.85 -24.36
CA ARG A 282 6.46 31.69 -23.62
C ARG A 282 5.29 30.87 -23.11
N MET A 283 5.32 29.57 -23.38
CA MET A 283 4.25 28.66 -23.02
C MET A 283 4.77 27.47 -22.22
N GLU A 284 4.05 27.08 -21.18
CA GLU A 284 4.29 25.84 -20.43
C GLU A 284 3.02 24.98 -20.45
N LEU A 285 3.14 23.73 -20.90
CA LEU A 285 2.02 22.78 -20.99
C LEU A 285 1.85 22.06 -19.66
N ARG A 286 0.85 22.47 -18.86
CA ARG A 286 0.62 21.99 -17.49
C ARG A 286 -0.72 21.27 -17.39
N GLY A 287 -0.70 19.93 -17.44
CA GLY A 287 -1.92 19.12 -17.31
C GLY A 287 -2.99 19.50 -18.34
N GLN A 288 -4.09 20.08 -17.88
CA GLN A 288 -5.22 20.54 -18.69
C GLN A 288 -5.21 22.06 -18.93
N ALA A 289 -4.09 22.72 -18.67
CA ALA A 289 -3.93 24.16 -18.83
C ALA A 289 -2.59 24.50 -19.50
N VAL A 290 -2.49 25.75 -19.94
CA VAL A 290 -1.27 26.32 -20.51
C VAL A 290 -0.93 27.59 -19.74
N LEU A 291 0.32 27.71 -19.30
CA LEU A 291 0.83 28.98 -18.78
C LEU A 291 1.37 29.80 -19.94
N VAL A 292 0.75 30.94 -20.27
CA VAL A 292 1.18 31.85 -21.35
C VAL A 292 1.69 33.14 -20.72
N ASP A 293 2.98 33.43 -20.87
CA ASP A 293 3.65 34.61 -20.29
C ASP A 293 3.36 34.84 -18.79
N GLY A 294 3.19 33.75 -18.05
CA GLY A 294 2.91 33.78 -16.61
C GLY A 294 1.42 33.78 -16.23
N GLU A 295 0.51 33.77 -17.21
CA GLU A 295 -0.94 33.64 -16.98
C GLU A 295 -1.43 32.23 -17.26
N LEU A 296 -2.15 31.62 -16.32
CA LEU A 296 -2.73 30.29 -16.51
C LEU A 296 -4.01 30.39 -17.35
N ARG A 297 -4.05 29.64 -18.45
CA ARG A 297 -5.20 29.54 -19.35
C ARG A 297 -5.70 28.10 -19.32
N GLU A 298 -6.91 27.88 -18.81
CA GLU A 298 -7.57 26.58 -18.94
C GLU A 298 -7.85 26.28 -20.42
N MET A 299 -7.74 25.01 -20.78
CA MET A 299 -7.97 24.58 -22.15
C MET A 299 -8.81 23.31 -22.19
N ALA A 300 -9.65 23.23 -23.23
CA ALA A 300 -10.42 22.02 -23.48
C ALA A 300 -9.48 20.85 -23.86
N PRO A 301 -9.87 19.58 -23.62
CA PRO A 301 -9.03 18.42 -23.87
C PRO A 301 -8.52 18.29 -25.31
N ALA A 302 -9.38 18.53 -26.30
CA ALA A 302 -9.03 18.39 -27.72
C ALA A 302 -7.88 19.34 -28.15
N PRO A 303 -7.96 20.67 -27.94
CA PRO A 303 -6.85 21.55 -28.28
C PRO A 303 -5.61 21.35 -27.40
N MET A 304 -5.75 20.87 -26.15
CA MET A 304 -4.58 20.44 -25.36
C MET A 304 -3.83 19.26 -25.98
N ALA A 305 -4.56 18.27 -26.51
CA ALA A 305 -3.96 17.13 -27.20
C ALA A 305 -3.15 17.58 -28.43
N VAL A 306 -3.69 18.53 -29.21
CA VAL A 306 -2.97 19.12 -30.35
C VAL A 306 -1.69 19.82 -29.90
N LEU A 307 -1.75 20.66 -28.86
CA LEU A 307 -0.56 21.36 -28.35
C LEU A 307 0.52 20.39 -27.85
N ARG A 308 0.13 19.31 -27.16
CA ARG A 308 1.08 18.27 -26.72
C ARG A 308 1.72 17.57 -27.90
N ALA A 309 0.95 17.22 -28.93
CA ALA A 309 1.49 16.60 -30.15
C ALA A 309 2.48 17.51 -30.88
N LEU A 310 2.24 18.83 -30.89
CA LEU A 310 3.15 19.81 -31.47
C LEU A 310 4.42 20.02 -30.64
N ALA A 311 4.33 19.93 -29.30
CA ALA A 311 5.49 20.10 -28.41
C ALA A 311 6.47 18.92 -28.44
N HIS A 312 6.09 17.79 -29.03
CA HIS A 312 6.94 16.62 -29.24
C HIS A 312 7.67 16.61 -30.59
N ARG A 313 7.49 17.64 -31.42
CA ARG A 313 8.20 17.84 -32.68
C ARG A 313 9.33 18.85 -32.52
#